data_AF-A0A2S5M5P9-F1
#
_entry.id   AF-A0A2S5M5P9-F1
#
_cell.length_a   1.000
_cell.length_b   1.000
_cell.length_c   1.000
_cell.angle_alpha   90.00
_cell.angle_beta   90.00
_cell.angle_gamma   90.00
#
_symmetry.space_group_name_H-M   'P 1'
#
loop_
_entity.id
_entity.type
_entity.pdbx_description
1 polymer ?
#
loop_
_entity_poly.entity_id
_entity_poly.type
_entity_poly.pdbx_seq_one_letter_code
_entity_poly.pdbx_strand_id
1 'polypeptide(L)' 'MRTFLITLIGLVVGYVLGALLWNYAVMAVSSNTHDKILEAQMTAAFIGGPIGAIIGVICGWLVARHR' A
#
# COMPACT_ATOMS: atom_id res chain seq x y z
N MET A 1 16.43 -15.65 9.31
CA MET A 1 15.03 -15.42 9.73
C MET A 1 14.70 -13.94 9.94
N ARG A 2 15.55 -13.15 10.63
CA ARG A 2 15.30 -11.72 10.89
C ARG A 2 15.04 -10.87 9.64
N THR A 3 15.82 -11.05 8.57
CA THR A 3 15.59 -10.37 7.28
C THR A 3 14.20 -10.64 6.72
N PHE A 4 13.80 -11.92 6.67
CA PHE A 4 12.49 -12.33 6.18
C PHE A 4 11.36 -11.67 6.97
N LEU A 5 11.45 -11.64 8.31
CA LEU A 5 10.44 -11.01 9.16
C LEU A 5 10.32 -9.51 8.92
N ILE A 6 11.45 -8.79 8.81
CA ILE A 6 11.44 -7.34 8.55
C ILE A 6 10.85 -7.05 7.18
N THR A 7 11.22 -7.82 6.15
CA THR A 7 10.66 -7.67 4.80
C THR A 7 9.17 -7.99 4.77
N LEU A 8 8.72 -9.01 5.51
CA LEU A 8 7.30 -9.37 5.61
C LEU A 8 6.48 -8.29 6.31
N ILE A 9 7.01 -7.69 7.38
CA ILE A 9 6.39 -6.53 8.04
C ILE A 9 6.32 -5.36 7.06
N GLY A 10 7.39 -5.10 6.31
CA GLY A 10 7.42 -4.09 5.26
C GLY A 10 6.32 -4.31 4.22
N LEU A 11 6.11 -5.55 3.77
CA LEU A 11 5.03 -5.91 2.85
C LEU A 11 3.66 -5.52 3.40
N VAL A 12 3.35 -5.95 4.62
CA VAL A 12 2.02 -5.72 5.23
C VAL A 12 1.79 -4.24 5.50
N VAL A 13 2.77 -3.56 6.11
CA VAL A 13 2.68 -2.13 6.42
C VAL A 13 2.60 -1.31 5.13
N GLY A 14 3.42 -1.64 4.14
CA GLY A 14 3.40 -1.00 2.83
C GLY A 14 2.05 -1.16 2.14
N TYR A 15 1.46 -2.35 2.17
CA TYR A 15 0.13 -2.59 1.60
C TYR A 15 -0.93 -1.70 2.27
N VAL A 16 -0.97 -1.69 3.59
CA VAL A 16 -1.96 -0.91 4.34
C VAL A 16 -1.80 0.58 4.07
N LEU A 17 -0.58 1.11 4.13
CA LEU A 17 -0.32 2.53 3.85
C LEU A 17 -0.64 2.90 2.41
N GLY A 18 -0.26 2.06 1.44
CA GLY A 18 -0.56 2.27 0.03
C GLY A 18 -2.07 2.28 -0.24
N ALA A 19 -2.82 1.35 0.35
CA ALA A 19 -4.27 1.31 0.24
C ALA A 19 -4.92 2.55 0.85
N LEU A 20 -4.50 2.98 2.04
CA LEU A 20 -5.03 4.18 2.70
C LEU A 20 -4.76 5.47 1.90
N LEU A 21 -3.52 5.62 1.41
CA LEU A 21 -3.14 6.79 0.60
C LEU A 21 -3.95 6.87 -0.69
N TRP A 22 -4.12 5.73 -1.38
CA TRP A 22 -4.88 5.71 -2.63
C TRP A 22 -6.38 5.91 -2.42
N ASN A 23 -6.94 5.32 -1.35
CA ASN A 23 -8.33 5.55 -0.99
C ASN A 23 -8.59 7.04 -0.77
N TYR A 24 -7.73 7.70 0.02
CA TYR A 24 -7.81 9.14 0.24
C TYR A 24 -7.66 9.94 -1.06
N ALA A 25 -6.70 9.59 -1.90
CA ALA A 25 -6.46 10.26 -3.17
C ALA A 25 -7.67 10.17 -4.11
N VAL A 26 -8.29 9.00 -4.25
CA VAL A 26 -9.49 8.82 -5.08
C VAL A 26 -10.66 9.61 -4.50
N MET A 27 -10.87 9.56 -3.19
CA MET A 27 -11.93 10.32 -2.53
C MET A 27 -11.77 11.85 -2.74
N ALA A 28 -10.54 12.34 -2.78
CA ALA A 28 -10.23 13.75 -2.95
C ALA A 28 -10.27 14.23 -4.42
N VAL A 29 -9.85 13.39 -5.37
CA VAL A 29 -9.61 13.80 -6.76
C VAL A 29 -10.69 13.30 -7.73
N SER A 30 -11.32 12.15 -7.46
CA SER A 30 -12.28 11.56 -8.40
C SER A 30 -13.53 12.43 -8.53
N SER A 31 -13.97 12.65 -9.76
CA SER A 31 -15.22 13.36 -10.10
C SER A 31 -16.43 12.43 -10.16
N ASN A 32 -16.25 11.13 -9.95
CA ASN A 32 -17.34 10.15 -9.96
C ASN A 32 -18.38 10.48 -8.88
N THR A 33 -19.63 10.70 -9.27
CA THR A 33 -20.74 11.05 -8.37
C THR A 33 -21.64 9.87 -8.03
N HIS A 34 -21.54 8.75 -8.75
CA HIS A 34 -22.44 7.62 -8.59
C HIS A 34 -21.88 6.62 -7.58
N ASP A 35 -20.63 6.19 -7.74
CA ASP A 35 -20.04 5.08 -6.96
C ASP A 35 -18.59 5.36 -6.47
N LYS A 36 -18.31 6.60 -6.04
CA LYS A 36 -16.96 7.02 -5.64
C LYS A 36 -16.35 6.15 -4.54
N ILE A 37 -17.17 5.73 -3.57
CA ILE A 37 -16.71 4.91 -2.44
C ILE A 37 -16.23 3.55 -2.93
N LEU A 38 -16.99 2.92 -3.84
CA LEU A 38 -16.63 1.63 -4.41
C LEU A 38 -15.37 1.75 -5.27
N GLU A 39 -15.28 2.77 -6.13
CA GLU A 39 -14.07 3.08 -6.89
C GLU A 39 -12.86 3.22 -5.96
N ALA A 40 -12.94 4.06 -4.93
CA ALA A 40 -11.86 4.28 -3.99
C ALA A 40 -11.43 3.01 -3.25
N GLN A 41 -12.37 2.14 -2.87
CA GLN A 41 -12.06 0.86 -2.22
C GLN A 41 -11.40 -0.13 -3.18
N MET A 42 -11.91 -0.25 -4.41
CA MET A 42 -11.35 -1.18 -5.40
C MET A 42 -9.95 -0.73 -5.84
N THR A 43 -9.76 0.56 -6.13
CA THR A 43 -8.44 1.09 -6.48
C THR A 43 -7.46 0.96 -5.32
N ALA A 44 -7.89 1.24 -4.08
CA ALA A 44 -7.04 1.05 -2.90
C ALA A 44 -6.62 -0.41 -2.71
N ALA A 45 -7.54 -1.36 -2.83
CA ALA A 45 -7.26 -2.78 -2.58
C ALA A 45 -6.42 -3.44 -3.68
N PHE A 46 -6.67 -3.12 -4.96
CA PHE A 46 -6.08 -3.81 -6.10
C PHE A 46 -4.93 -3.07 -6.77
N ILE A 47 -4.75 -1.77 -6.50
CA ILE A 47 -3.65 -0.96 -7.07
C ILE A 47 -2.81 -0.33 -5.96
N GLY A 48 -3.41 0.52 -5.13
CA GLY A 48 -2.71 1.26 -4.08
C GLY A 48 -1.99 0.34 -3.09
N GLY A 49 -2.69 -0.67 -2.60
CA GLY A 49 -2.16 -1.68 -1.69
C GLY A 49 -0.99 -2.45 -2.31
N PRO A 50 -1.15 -3.13 -3.46
CA PRO A 50 -0.06 -3.86 -4.09
C PRO A 50 1.18 -3.00 -4.40
N ILE A 51 0.99 -1.76 -4.89
CA ILE A 51 2.11 -0.83 -5.11
C ILE A 51 2.81 -0.51 -3.78
N GLY A 52 2.04 -0.17 -2.75
CA GLY A 52 2.57 0.09 -1.41
C GLY A 52 3.30 -1.12 -0.82
N ALA A 53 2.79 -2.33 -1.06
CA ALA A 53 3.40 -3.57 -0.61
C ALA A 53 4.77 -3.80 -1.26
N ILE A 54 4.89 -3.58 -2.57
CA ILE A 54 6.16 -3.69 -3.31
C ILE A 54 7.18 -2.69 -2.74
N ILE A 55 6.77 -1.43 -2.55
CA ILE A 55 7.62 -0.41 -1.93
C ILE A 55 8.04 -0.84 -0.52
N GLY A 56 7.09 -1.32 0.27
CA GLY A 56 7.34 -1.81 1.63
C GLY A 56 8.30 -2.99 1.71
N VAL A 57 8.21 -3.94 0.77
CA VAL A 57 9.18 -5.05 0.63
C VAL A 57 10.57 -4.52 0.32
N ILE A 58 10.69 -3.60 -0.64
CA ILE A 58 11.98 -3.00 -1.01
C ILE A 58 12.59 -2.27 0.19
N CYS A 59 11.81 -1.40 0.85
CA CYS A 59 12.26 -0.68 2.05
C CYS A 59 12.63 -1.64 3.18
N GLY A 60 11.79 -2.64 3.47
CA GLY A 60 12.05 -3.63 4.52
C GLY A 60 13.31 -4.45 4.25
N TRP A 61 13.54 -4.86 3.00
CA TRP A 61 14.76 -5.55 2.60
C TRP A 61 16.01 -4.66 2.73
N LEU A 62 15.94 -3.40 2.28
CA LEU A 62 17.04 -2.44 2.45
C LEU A 62 17.38 -2.24 3.93
N VAL A 63 16.37 -2.00 4.77
CA VAL A 63 16.56 -1.83 6.23
C VAL A 63 17.16 -3.08 6.86
N ALA A 64 16.72 -4.26 6.46
CA ALA A 64 17.24 -5.52 6.98
C ALA A 64 18.68 -5.81 6.54
N ARG A 65 19.12 -5.25 5.41
CA ARG A 65 20.51 -5.38 4.92
C ARG A 65 21.49 -4.52 5.71
N HIS A 66 21.02 -3.40 6.26
CA HIS A 66 21.85 -2.46 7.04
C HIS A 66 21.93 -2.80 8.54
N ARG A 67 21.45 -3.96 8.97
CA ARG A 67 21.17 -4.30 10.37
C ARG A 67 21.64 -5.69 10.75
#